data_AF-A0AA37PP67-F1
#
_entry.id   AF-A0AA37PP67-F1
#
_cell.length_a   1.000
_cell.length_b   1.000
_cell.length_c   1.000
_cell.angle_alpha   90.00
_cell.angle_beta   90.00
_cell.angle_gamma   90.00
#
_symmetry.space_group_name_H-M   'P 1'
#
loop_
_entity.id
_entity.type
_entity.pdbx_description
1 polymer ?
#
loop_
_entity_poly.entity_id
_entity_poly.type
_entity_poly.pdbx_seq_one_letter_code
_entity_poly.pdbx_strand_id
1 'polypeptide(L)'
;MDNRPEMVPQALQRFYENKTGLLYIPPGCPWDNGYIESFTLFEARVIIGDFKTEHNRRHRHSALGYRTPAEYRCTHTPVACSIN
;
A
#
# COMPACT_ATOMS: atom_id res chain seq x y z
N MET A 1 -3.04 0.77 11.95
CA MET A 1 -3.42 -0.65 11.78
C MET A 1 -4.34 -1.04 12.91
N ASP A 2 -5.44 -1.72 12.61
CA ASP A 2 -6.31 -2.28 13.65
C ASP A 2 -5.53 -3.33 14.46
N ASN A 3 -5.94 -3.56 15.71
CA ASN A 3 -5.26 -4.45 16.66
C ASN A 3 -5.73 -5.91 16.54
N ARG A 4 -6.24 -6.31 15.37
CA ARG A 4 -6.71 -7.68 15.13
C ARG A 4 -5.52 -8.66 15.11
N PRO A 5 -5.70 -9.92 15.54
CA PRO A 5 -4.61 -10.91 15.59
C PRO A 5 -3.87 -11.09 14.26
N GLU A 6 -4.56 -10.93 13.13
CA GLU A 6 -3.97 -11.05 11.78
C GLU A 6 -3.09 -9.84 11.39
N MET A 7 -3.30 -8.69 12.05
CA MET A 7 -2.61 -7.42 11.76
C MET A 7 -1.48 -7.10 12.76
N VAL A 8 -1.37 -7.84 13.86
CA VAL A 8 -0.29 -7.70 14.87
C VAL A 8 0.55 -9.00 15.03
N PRO A 9 0.78 -9.85 14.02
CA PRO A 9 1.59 -11.05 14.24
C PRO A 9 3.07 -10.67 14.41
N GLN A 10 3.77 -11.40 15.27
CA GLN A 10 5.22 -11.22 15.50
C GLN A 10 6.03 -11.29 14.20
N ALA A 11 5.58 -12.10 13.22
CA ALA A 11 6.20 -12.19 11.90
C ALA A 11 6.20 -10.85 11.15
N LEU A 12 5.09 -10.08 11.23
CA LEU A 12 4.97 -8.77 10.58
C LEU A 12 5.88 -7.75 11.27
N GLN A 13 5.93 -7.77 12.60
CA GLN A 13 6.82 -6.90 13.38
C GLN A 13 8.29 -7.15 13.04
N ARG A 14 8.72 -8.42 13.02
CA ARG A 14 10.09 -8.82 12.62
C ARG A 14 10.40 -8.42 11.17
N PHE A 15 9.45 -8.52 10.25
CA PHE A 15 9.68 -8.15 8.85
C PHE A 15 9.93 -6.66 8.66
N TYR A 16 9.31 -5.82 9.49
CA TYR A 16 9.37 -4.36 9.37
C TYR A 16 10.37 -3.68 10.32
N GLU A 17 10.97 -4.43 11.25
CA GLU A 17 11.90 -3.95 12.29
C GLU A 17 12.99 -2.99 11.76
N ASN A 18 13.50 -3.22 10.54
CA ASN A 18 14.54 -2.40 9.90
C ASN A 18 14.09 -1.69 8.60
N LYS A 19 12.78 -1.65 8.32
CA LYS A 19 12.24 -1.06 7.08
C LYS A 19 11.39 0.16 7.34
N THR A 20 10.35 0.02 8.16
CA THR A 20 9.32 1.06 8.38
C THR A 20 8.66 0.86 9.74
N GLY A 21 8.38 1.95 10.45
CA GLY A 21 7.60 1.89 11.70
C GLY A 21 6.15 1.45 11.44
N LEU A 22 5.62 0.58 12.32
CA LEU A 22 4.21 0.19 12.33
C LEU A 22 3.42 1.09 13.29
N LEU A 23 2.36 1.72 12.80
CA LEU A 23 1.44 2.52 13.62
C LEU A 23 0.14 1.74 13.84
N TYR A 24 -0.19 1.50 15.11
CA TYR A 24 -1.42 0.83 15.52
C TYR A 24 -2.47 1.84 15.99
N ILE A 25 -3.75 1.50 15.81
CA ILE A 25 -4.86 2.32 16.32
C ILE A 25 -4.83 2.26 17.86
N PRO A 26 -4.87 3.41 18.56
CA PRO A 26 -4.91 3.42 20.01
C PRO A 26 -6.13 2.65 20.55
N PRO A 27 -5.99 1.94 21.69
CA PRO A 27 -7.13 1.27 22.30
C PRO A 27 -8.21 2.29 22.68
N GLY A 28 -9.46 2.01 22.33
CA GLY A 28 -10.59 2.90 22.59
C GLY A 28 -10.96 3.87 21.45
N CYS A 29 -10.28 3.80 20.30
CA CYS A 29 -10.58 4.60 19.10
C CYS A 29 -11.14 3.73 17.94
N PRO A 30 -12.29 3.04 18.10
CA PRO A 30 -12.78 2.09 17.09
C PRO A 30 -13.21 2.75 15.77
N TRP A 31 -13.50 4.05 15.75
CA TRP A 31 -13.96 4.77 14.56
C TRP A 31 -12.83 5.25 13.64
N ASP A 32 -11.57 5.16 14.05
CA ASP A 32 -10.42 5.58 13.22
C ASP A 32 -10.34 4.77 11.91
N ASN A 33 -10.96 3.59 11.84
CA ASN A 33 -11.06 2.76 10.64
C ASN A 33 -12.45 2.80 9.95
N GLY A 34 -13.40 3.61 10.46
CA GLY A 34 -14.82 3.50 10.07
C GLY A 34 -15.10 3.76 8.59
N TYR A 35 -14.30 4.60 7.92
CA TYR A 35 -14.47 4.88 6.49
C TYR A 35 -14.06 3.71 5.60
N ILE A 36 -12.97 3.00 5.90
CA ILE A 36 -12.57 1.84 5.10
C ILE A 36 -13.45 0.62 5.42
N GLU A 37 -14.03 0.55 6.62
CA GLU A 37 -14.93 -0.53 7.02
C GLU A 37 -16.36 -0.37 6.52
N SER A 38 -16.76 0.81 6.02
CA SER A 38 -18.11 1.03 5.51
C SER A 38 -18.35 0.42 4.13
N PHE A 39 -17.30 0.05 3.39
CA PHE A 39 -17.41 -0.55 2.07
C PHE A 39 -17.80 -2.02 2.11
N THR A 40 -18.67 -2.44 1.20
CA THR A 40 -18.88 -3.87 0.94
C THR A 40 -17.67 -4.47 0.21
N LEU A 41 -17.44 -5.78 0.34
CA LEU A 41 -16.34 -6.45 -0.38
C LEU A 41 -16.41 -6.27 -1.90
N PHE A 42 -17.61 -6.25 -2.47
CA PHE A 42 -17.78 -6.04 -3.90
C PHE A 42 -17.42 -4.62 -4.30
N GLU A 43 -17.97 -3.63 -3.59
CA GLU A 43 -17.71 -2.21 -3.82
C GLU A 43 -16.22 -1.88 -3.67
N ALA A 44 -15.59 -2.34 -2.58
CA ALA A 44 -14.17 -2.16 -2.35
C ALA A 44 -13.33 -2.75 -3.49
N ARG A 45 -13.67 -3.95 -3.97
CA ARG A 45 -12.94 -4.59 -5.09
C ARG A 45 -13.02 -3.80 -6.38
N VAL A 46 -14.20 -3.27 -6.71
CA VAL A 46 -14.40 -2.46 -7.92
C VAL A 46 -13.64 -1.15 -7.80
N ILE A 47 -13.88 -0.38 -6.73
CA ILE A 47 -13.27 0.94 -6.52
C ILE A 47 -11.75 0.84 -6.46
N ILE A 48 -11.20 -0.10 -5.68
CA ILE A 48 -9.75 -0.29 -5.57
C ILE A 48 -9.16 -0.74 -6.91
N GLY A 49 -9.86 -1.59 -7.66
CA GLY A 49 -9.43 -2.06 -8.97
C GLY A 49 -9.31 -0.92 -9.99
N ASP A 50 -10.34 -0.08 -10.06
CA ASP A 50 -10.39 1.08 -10.95
C ASP A 50 -9.34 2.12 -10.55
N PHE A 51 -9.28 2.47 -9.26
CA PHE A 51 -8.27 3.37 -8.72
C PHE A 51 -6.85 2.88 -9.03
N LYS A 52 -6.57 1.59 -8.79
CA LYS A 52 -5.26 1.00 -9.07
C LYS A 52 -4.89 1.12 -10.55
N THR A 53 -5.85 0.94 -11.44
CA THR A 53 -5.61 1.04 -12.88
C THR A 53 -5.29 2.49 -13.28
N GLU A 54 -6.11 3.44 -12.83
CA GLU A 54 -5.93 4.86 -13.09
C GLU A 54 -4.59 5.36 -12.52
N HIS A 55 -4.33 5.09 -11.23
CA HIS A 55 -3.12 5.53 -10.55
C HIS A 55 -1.84 5.02 -11.23
N ASN A 56 -1.81 3.74 -11.61
CA ASN A 56 -0.59 3.15 -12.15
C ASN A 56 -0.35 3.49 -13.62
N ARG A 57 -1.39 3.76 -14.42
CA ARG A 57 -1.29 3.84 -15.89
C ARG A 57 -1.65 5.19 -16.48
N ARG A 58 -2.31 6.08 -15.74
CA ARG A 58 -2.84 7.34 -16.28
C ARG A 58 -2.50 8.54 -15.42
N HIS A 59 -2.47 8.39 -14.10
CA HIS A 59 -2.07 9.46 -13.20
C HIS A 59 -0.54 9.65 -13.26
N ARG A 60 -0.12 10.83 -13.75
CA ARG A 60 1.29 11.25 -13.77
C ARG A 60 1.66 11.90 -12.43
N HIS A 61 2.77 11.46 -11.85
CA HIS A 61 3.23 11.98 -10.56
C HIS A 61 4.43 12.91 -10.76
N SER A 62 4.38 14.09 -10.14
CA SER A 62 5.49 15.05 -10.15
C SER A 62 6.79 14.44 -9.60
N ALA A 63 6.70 13.64 -8.53
CA ALA A 63 7.83 12.92 -7.94
C ALA A 63 8.47 11.90 -8.90
N LEU A 64 7.75 11.43 -9.92
CA LEU A 64 8.24 10.50 -10.94
C LEU A 64 8.67 11.22 -12.24
N GLY A 65 8.89 12.54 -12.18
CA GLY A 65 9.22 13.35 -13.35
C GLY A 65 8.06 13.50 -14.32
N TYR A 66 6.83 13.61 -13.79
CA TYR A 66 5.58 13.63 -14.57
C TYR A 66 5.36 12.38 -15.44
N ARG A 67 5.85 11.22 -14.97
CA ARG A 67 5.53 9.91 -15.54
C ARG A 67 4.49 9.20 -14.68
N THR A 68 3.77 8.26 -15.29
CA THR A 68 2.97 7.30 -14.55
C THR A 68 3.88 6.26 -13.88
N PRO A 69 3.43 5.57 -12.81
CA PRO A 69 4.23 4.51 -12.18
C PRO A 69 4.62 3.40 -13.15
N ALA A 70 3.75 3.03 -14.09
CA ALA A 70 4.04 2.04 -15.11
C ALA A 70 5.18 2.49 -16.05
N GLU A 71 5.12 3.74 -16.55
CA GLU A 71 6.18 4.30 -17.40
C GLU A 71 7.49 4.42 -16.65
N TYR A 72 7.45 4.93 -15.41
CA TYR A 72 8.64 5.06 -14.57
C TYR A 72 9.33 3.71 -14.36
N ARG A 73 8.56 2.64 -14.10
CA ARG A 73 9.08 1.28 -13.93
C ARG A 73 9.73 0.73 -15.20
N CYS A 74 9.14 0.98 -16.36
CA CYS A 74 9.70 0.55 -17.65
C CYS A 74 11.01 1.29 -17.97
N THR A 75 11.14 2.56 -17.58
CA THR A 75 12.37 3.33 -17.82
C THR A 75 13.46 3.12 -16.76
N HIS A 76 13.09 2.62 -15.58
CA HIS A 76 14.01 2.36 -14.45
C HIS A 76 14.06 0.88 -14.08
N THR A 77 13.97 -0.02 -15.07
CA THR A 77 14.27 -1.43 -14.80
C THR A 77 15.62 -1.51 -14.07
N PRO A 78 15.67 -2.06 -12.84
CA PRO A 78 16.94 -2.30 -12.22
C PRO A 78 17.69 -3.26 -13.13
N VAL A 79 18.87 -2.84 -13.59
CA VAL A 79 19.88 -3.75 -14.12
C VAL A 79 19.89 -4.93 -13.16
N ALA A 80 19.61 -6.13 -13.66
CA ALA A 80 19.62 -7.33 -12.84
C ALA A 80 20.89 -7.30 -11.99
N CYS A 81 20.73 -7.21 -10.67
CA CYS A 81 21.85 -7.29 -9.74
C CYS A 81 22.54 -8.61 -10.04
N SER A 82 23.70 -8.54 -10.70
CA SER A 82 24.57 -9.68 -10.92
C SER A 82 24.98 -10.17 -9.54
N ILE A 83 24.39 -11.30 -9.15
CA ILE A 83 24.81 -12.09 -8.01
C ILE A 83 26.29 -12.38 -8.21
N ASN A 84 27.12 -11.89 -7.30
CA ASN A 84 28.51 -12.31 -7.13
C ASN A 84 28.61 -12.92 -5.72
#